data_AF-A0A6A3CG76-F1
#
_entry.id   AF-A0A6A3CG76-F1
#
_cell.length_a   1.000
_cell.length_b   1.000
_cell.length_c   1.000
_cell.angle_alpha   90.00
_cell.angle_beta   90.00
_cell.angle_gamma   90.00
#
_symmetry.space_group_name_H-M   'P 1'
#
loop_
_entity.id
_entity.type
_entity.pdbx_description
1 polymer ?
#
loop_
_entity_poly.entity_id
_entity_poly.type
_entity_poly.pdbx_seq_one_letter_code
_entity_poly.pdbx_strand_id
1 'polypeptide(L)'
;MEEDDEEAPKELNTINSSEGFLVVAPDKLSVRYTNVSLHGHDVGVVQANKPAPVKRLLYYFEIYVKDAGTKGQIAIGFTNEGFKMRRQPG
;
A
#
# COMPACT_ATOMS: atom_id res chain seq x y z
N MET A 1 0.51 26.66 -21.57
CA MET A 1 0.06 26.20 -20.25
C MET A 1 0.84 24.95 -19.98
N GLU A 2 1.81 25.02 -19.08
CA GLU A 2 2.46 23.80 -18.59
C GLU A 2 1.39 23.07 -17.79
N GLU A 3 0.93 21.93 -18.33
CA GLU A 3 0.13 20.99 -17.55
C GLU A 3 1.06 20.52 -16.43
N ASP A 4 0.78 20.94 -15.20
CA ASP A 4 1.34 20.34 -13.99
C ASP A 4 0.99 18.85 -14.00
N ASP A 5 1.83 18.04 -14.65
CA ASP A 5 1.69 16.60 -14.68
C ASP A 5 2.02 16.04 -13.29
N GLU A 6 0.99 15.94 -12.44
CA GLU A 6 1.08 15.18 -11.20
C GLU A 6 1.57 13.76 -11.53
N GLU A 7 2.78 13.44 -11.08
CA GLU A 7 3.36 12.11 -11.26
C GLU A 7 2.48 11.06 -10.58
N ALA A 8 1.86 10.20 -11.38
CA ALA A 8 1.06 9.11 -10.88
C ALA A 8 1.95 8.05 -10.20
N PRO A 9 1.44 7.38 -9.15
CA PRO A 9 2.13 6.25 -8.54
C PRO A 9 2.29 5.10 -9.53
N LYS A 10 3.45 4.46 -9.50
CA LYS A 10 3.79 3.33 -10.37
C LYS A 10 4.34 2.12 -9.62
N GLU A 11 4.70 2.30 -8.35
CA GLU A 11 5.32 1.27 -7.52
C GLU A 11 4.94 1.47 -6.04
N LEU A 12 5.13 0.42 -5.24
CA LEU A 12 5.02 0.46 -3.79
C LEU A 12 6.23 1.15 -3.18
N ASN A 13 6.00 1.95 -2.13
CA ASN A 13 7.06 2.63 -1.40
C ASN A 13 7.87 1.61 -0.56
N THR A 14 9.18 1.55 -0.80
CA THR A 14 10.09 0.64 -0.09
C THR A 14 10.76 1.26 1.14
N ILE A 15 10.65 2.58 1.33
CA ILE A 15 11.26 3.32 2.45
C ILE A 15 10.27 3.42 3.61
N ASN A 16 9.00 3.72 3.30
CA ASN A 16 7.92 3.84 4.29
C ASN A 16 7.02 2.61 4.22
N SER A 17 7.55 1.44 4.59
CA SER A 17 6.73 0.24 4.79
C SER A 17 6.71 -0.11 6.29
N SER A 18 5.67 -0.80 6.74
CA SER A 18 5.58 -1.30 8.12
C SER A 18 6.77 -2.22 8.42
N GLU A 19 7.81 -1.66 9.06
CA GLU A 19 9.06 -2.35 9.39
C GLU A 19 8.76 -3.71 10.03
N GLY A 20 9.26 -4.79 9.40
CA GLY A 20 9.23 -6.15 9.93
C GLY A 20 7.95 -6.97 9.71
N PHE A 21 6.85 -6.39 9.22
CA PHE A 21 5.59 -7.14 8.99
C PHE A 21 5.34 -7.50 7.53
N LEU A 22 5.89 -6.71 6.60
CA LEU A 22 5.75 -6.92 5.15
C LEU A 22 7.11 -6.94 4.48
N VAL A 23 7.17 -7.63 3.35
CA VAL A 23 8.26 -7.56 2.38
C VAL A 23 7.69 -7.17 1.03
N VAL A 24 8.22 -6.08 0.46
CA VAL A 24 7.95 -5.68 -0.93
C VAL A 24 8.88 -6.47 -1.84
N ALA A 25 8.34 -7.09 -2.89
CA ALA A 25 9.13 -7.87 -3.84
C ALA A 25 9.99 -6.95 -4.74
N PRO A 26 11.02 -7.49 -5.43
CA PRO A 26 11.89 -6.70 -6.31
C PRO A 26 11.16 -6.01 -7.47
N ASP A 27 9.99 -6.50 -7.87
CA ASP A 27 9.12 -5.87 -8.89
C ASP A 27 8.49 -4.56 -8.39
N LYS A 28 8.53 -4.31 -7.06
CA LYS A 28 7.86 -3.23 -6.35
C LYS A 28 6.35 -3.13 -6.61
N LEU A 29 5.73 -4.20 -7.09
CA LEU A 29 4.30 -4.30 -7.37
C LEU A 29 3.65 -5.40 -6.54
N SER A 30 4.44 -6.31 -5.96
CA SER A 30 3.97 -7.34 -5.07
C SER A 30 4.42 -7.07 -3.63
N VAL A 31 3.54 -7.37 -2.68
CA VAL A 31 3.85 -7.32 -1.24
C VAL A 31 3.38 -8.60 -0.58
N ARG A 32 4.14 -9.06 0.43
CA ARG A 32 3.82 -10.26 1.21
C ARG A 32 3.88 -9.95 2.70
N TYR A 33 2.86 -10.39 3.43
CA TYR A 33 2.90 -10.45 4.88
C TYR A 33 3.69 -11.67 5.33
N THR A 34 4.71 -11.45 6.15
CA THR A 34 5.69 -12.49 6.56
C THR A 34 5.63 -12.84 8.04
N ASN A 35 4.77 -12.18 8.80
CA ASN A 35 4.62 -12.42 10.24
C ASN A 35 3.51 -13.45 10.52
N VAL A 36 3.44 -13.94 11.75
CA VAL A 36 2.49 -14.95 12.23
C VAL A 36 1.11 -14.38 12.61
N SER A 37 0.95 -13.05 12.67
CA SER A 37 -0.30 -12.36 13.05
C SER A 37 -0.88 -12.87 14.38
N LEU A 38 -0.13 -12.72 15.48
CA LEU A 38 -0.57 -13.17 16.80
C LEU A 38 -1.59 -12.21 17.42
N HIS A 39 -1.47 -10.91 17.13
CA HIS A 39 -2.32 -9.87 17.68
C HIS A 39 -3.08 -9.12 16.58
N GLY A 40 -4.25 -8.57 16.93
CA GLY A 40 -5.08 -7.78 15.99
C GLY A 40 -4.43 -6.47 15.51
N HIS A 41 -3.32 -6.06 16.12
CA HIS A 41 -2.53 -4.89 15.73
C HIS A 41 -1.23 -5.27 15.00
N ASP A 42 -1.00 -6.55 14.71
CA ASP A 42 0.12 -7.03 13.88
C ASP A 42 -0.19 -6.76 12.40
N VAL A 43 -0.35 -5.48 12.06
CA VAL A 43 -0.78 -5.04 10.73
C VAL A 43 0.43 -4.61 9.92
N GLY A 44 0.57 -5.23 8.75
CA GLY A 44 1.45 -4.76 7.70
C GLY A 44 0.78 -3.71 6.82
N VAL A 45 1.44 -2.59 6.55
CA VAL A 45 0.96 -1.53 5.65
C VAL A 45 2.07 -1.06 4.72
N VAL A 46 1.71 -0.82 3.46
CA VAL A 46 2.55 -0.14 2.48
C VAL A 46 1.70 0.87 1.70
N GLN A 47 2.28 2.04 1.41
CA GLN A 47 1.68 3.04 0.52
C GLN A 47 2.36 3.00 -0.84
N ALA A 48 1.72 3.56 -1.86
CA ALA A 48 2.38 3.80 -3.14
C ALA A 48 3.51 4.84 -3.01
N ASN A 49 4.41 4.87 -3.98
CA ASN A 49 5.55 5.80 -3.99
C ASN A 49 5.18 7.27 -4.23
N LYS A 50 3.96 7.54 -4.68
CA LYS A 50 3.39 8.88 -4.92
C LYS A 50 1.92 8.92 -4.49
N PRO A 51 1.38 10.10 -4.14
CA PRO A 51 -0.05 10.27 -3.89
C PRO A 51 -0.89 9.95 -5.13
N ALA A 52 -2.15 9.57 -4.92
CA ALA A 52 -3.11 9.50 -6.01
C ALA A 52 -3.31 10.90 -6.64
N PRO A 53 -3.24 11.05 -7.96
CA PRO A 53 -3.48 12.33 -8.64
C PRO A 53 -4.88 12.87 -8.36
N VAL A 54 -4.99 14.16 -8.05
CA VAL A 54 -6.26 14.82 -7.69
C VAL A 54 -6.76 15.75 -8.80
N LYS A 55 -5.89 16.12 -9.76
CA LYS A 55 -6.27 16.92 -10.95
C LYS A 55 -6.94 16.08 -12.05
N ARG A 56 -7.23 14.79 -11.78
CA ARG A 56 -7.86 13.86 -12.73
C ARG A 56 -9.33 13.63 -12.36
N LEU A 57 -10.19 13.45 -13.36
CA LEU A 57 -11.60 13.11 -13.14
C LEU A 57 -11.78 11.80 -12.36
N LEU A 58 -10.90 10.83 -12.65
CA LEU A 58 -10.91 9.51 -12.03
C LEU A 58 -9.48 9.02 -11.86
N TYR A 59 -9.21 8.37 -10.74
CA TYR A 59 -8.01 7.59 -10.51
C TYR A 59 -8.42 6.15 -10.16
N TYR A 60 -7.82 5.19 -10.85
CA TYR A 60 -8.17 3.78 -10.77
C TYR A 60 -6.91 2.94 -10.59
N PHE A 61 -6.99 1.93 -9.73
CA PHE A 61 -5.96 0.92 -9.54
C PHE A 61 -6.62 -0.40 -9.14
N GLU A 62 -5.93 -1.50 -9.42
CA GLU A 62 -6.36 -2.85 -9.05
C GLU A 62 -5.29 -3.50 -8.18
N ILE A 63 -5.73 -4.37 -7.29
CA ILE A 63 -4.85 -5.23 -6.50
C ILE A 63 -5.30 -6.66 -6.70
N TYR A 64 -4.40 -7.50 -7.20
CA TYR A 64 -4.64 -8.93 -7.34
C TYR A 64 -4.19 -9.67 -6.07
N VAL A 65 -5.14 -10.27 -5.35
CA VAL A 65 -4.86 -11.08 -4.16
C VAL A 65 -4.33 -12.45 -4.60
N LYS A 66 -3.00 -12.62 -4.55
CA LYS A 66 -2.32 -13.88 -4.90
C LYS A 66 -2.50 -14.97 -3.84
N ASP A 67 -2.53 -14.56 -2.57
CA ASP A 67 -2.65 -15.42 -1.40
C ASP A 67 -3.34 -14.62 -0.29
N ALA A 68 -4.46 -15.13 0.23
CA ALA A 68 -5.22 -14.48 1.30
C ALA A 68 -4.61 -14.72 2.70
N GLY A 69 -3.66 -15.65 2.81
CA GLY A 69 -3.08 -16.09 4.07
C GLY A 69 -4.11 -16.76 5.00
N THR A 70 -3.72 -17.00 6.25
CA THR A 70 -4.53 -17.78 7.21
C THR A 70 -5.85 -17.11 7.58
N LYS A 71 -5.87 -15.78 7.72
CA LYS A 71 -7.05 -15.03 8.19
C LYS A 71 -7.78 -14.26 7.09
N GLY A 72 -7.24 -14.17 5.87
CA GLY A 72 -7.85 -13.39 4.80
C GLY A 72 -7.97 -11.88 5.07
N GLN A 73 -7.22 -11.35 6.05
CA GLN A 73 -7.34 -9.96 6.49
C GLN A 73 -6.52 -9.03 5.60
N ILE A 74 -7.12 -8.62 4.49
CA ILE A 74 -6.53 -7.70 3.52
C ILE A 74 -7.46 -6.50 3.37
N ALA A 75 -6.93 -5.30 3.58
CA ALA A 75 -7.63 -4.04 3.37
C ALA A 75 -6.92 -3.25 2.26
N ILE A 76 -7.71 -2.72 1.32
CA ILE A 76 -7.24 -1.95 0.18
C ILE A 76 -7.97 -0.61 0.22
N GLY A 77 -7.23 0.50 0.14
CA GLY A 77 -7.84 1.81 0.20
C GLY A 77 -6.83 2.94 0.11
N PHE A 78 -7.29 4.12 0.47
CA PHE A 78 -6.51 5.34 0.46
C PHE A 78 -6.13 5.76 1.88
N THR A 79 -4.97 6.39 2.00
CA THR A 79 -4.45 6.96 3.24
C THR A 79 -3.76 8.29 2.92
N ASN A 80 -3.60 9.14 3.93
CA ASN A 80 -2.78 10.35 3.79
C ASN A 80 -1.29 10.02 4.02
N GLU A 81 -0.41 10.95 3.67
CA GLU A 81 1.05 10.78 3.82
C GLU A 81 1.47 10.48 5.28
N GLY A 82 0.79 11.08 6.26
CA GLY A 82 1.07 10.90 7.69
C GLY A 82 0.41 9.68 8.35
N PHE A 83 -0.05 8.70 7.55
CA PHE A 83 -0.80 7.57 8.08
C PHE A 83 0.03 6.68 9.03
N LYS A 84 -0.61 6.18 10.08
CA LYS A 84 0.04 5.30 11.06
C LYS A 84 0.19 3.89 10.47
N MET A 85 1.41 3.52 10.09
CA MET A 85 1.77 2.25 9.43
C MET A 85 1.64 0.96 10.29
N ARG A 86 0.71 0.95 11.24
CA ARG A 86 0.31 -0.20 12.08
C ARG A 86 -1.21 -0.34 12.18
N ARG A 87 -1.93 0.17 11.18
CA ARG A 87 -3.41 0.17 11.11
C ARG A 87 -3.85 -0.19 9.71
N GLN A 88 -4.99 -0.84 9.58
CA GLN A 88 -5.58 -1.07 8.27
C GLN A 88 -6.11 0.26 7.71
N PRO A 89 -6.02 0.49 6.38
CA PRO A 89 -6.71 1.61 5.75
C PRO A 89 -8.23 1.42 5.85
N GLY A 90 -8.95 2.51 6.17
CA GLY A 90 -10.38 2.51 6.51
C GLY A 90 -10.62 2.74 7.99
#